data_AF-A0A7X4Z3N4-F1
#
_entry.id   AF-A0A7X4Z3N4-F1
#
_cell.length_a   1.000
_cell.length_b   1.000
_cell.length_c   1.000
_cell.angle_alpha   90.00
_cell.angle_beta   90.00
_cell.angle_gamma   90.00
#
_symmetry.space_group_name_H-M   'P 1'
#
loop_
_entity.id
_entity.type
_entity.pdbx_description
1 polymer ?
#
loop_
_entity_poly.entity_id
_entity_poly.type
_entity_poly.pdbx_seq_one_letter_code
_entity_poly.pdbx_strand_id
1 'polypeptide(L)'
;MKEYNDQLMKFKITNDKLKMEIKLSDLAWLFRNSPDNVADDGEHEFCRVIRGKNKEFAEAVVEMLRDESPKNGNDTRWGHTLEDIFQEIRESAADFLKYYDDCF
;
A
#
# COMPACT_ATOMS: atom_id res chain seq x y z
N MET A 1 0.41 -5.43 -22.49
CA MET A 1 0.32 -4.29 -21.54
C MET A 1 -1.13 -4.19 -21.08
N LYS A 2 -1.37 -4.20 -19.76
CA LYS A 2 -2.72 -4.13 -19.17
C LYS A 2 -2.77 -2.93 -18.21
N GLU A 3 -3.85 -2.16 -18.27
CA GLU A 3 -4.06 -0.94 -17.45
C GLU A 3 -5.39 -1.05 -16.69
N TYR A 4 -5.42 -0.57 -15.44
CA TYR A 4 -6.60 -0.53 -14.58
C TYR A 4 -6.71 0.89 -13.97
N ASN A 5 -7.78 1.63 -14.31
CA ASN A 5 -7.88 3.09 -14.11
C ASN A 5 -9.21 3.55 -13.49
N ASP A 6 -10.03 2.63 -12.99
CA ASP A 6 -11.35 2.87 -12.39
C ASP A 6 -11.28 3.23 -10.89
N GLN A 7 -10.10 3.14 -10.28
CA GLN A 7 -9.83 3.43 -8.88
C GLN A 7 -8.86 4.61 -8.70
N LEU A 8 -8.76 5.15 -7.48
CA LEU A 8 -7.81 6.23 -7.16
C LEU A 8 -6.35 5.84 -7.46
N MET A 9 -6.00 4.59 -7.12
CA MET A 9 -4.73 3.98 -7.49
C MET A 9 -4.86 3.38 -8.89
N LYS A 10 -3.97 3.77 -9.79
CA LYS A 10 -3.86 3.22 -11.13
C LYS A 10 -2.78 2.15 -11.17
N PHE A 11 -3.05 1.09 -11.91
CA PHE A 11 -2.12 -0.01 -12.08
C PHE A 11 -1.76 -0.20 -13.54
N LYS A 12 -0.47 -0.42 -13.80
CA LYS A 12 0.04 -0.76 -15.13
C LYS A 12 1.05 -1.89 -15.03
N ILE A 13 0.79 -2.96 -15.77
CA ILE A 13 1.67 -4.14 -15.82
C ILE A 13 2.40 -4.17 -17.17
N THR A 14 3.74 -4.16 -17.12
CA THR A 14 4.65 -4.46 -18.24
C THR A 14 5.17 -5.89 -18.12
N ASN A 15 6.06 -6.31 -19.02
CA ASN A 15 6.61 -7.67 -18.99
C ASN A 15 7.45 -7.94 -17.73
N ASP A 16 8.00 -6.90 -17.11
CA ASP A 16 9.00 -6.99 -16.04
C ASP A 16 8.66 -6.13 -14.80
N LYS A 17 7.60 -5.30 -14.85
CA LYS A 17 7.29 -4.33 -13.80
C LYS A 17 5.78 -4.21 -13.56
N LEU A 18 5.43 -4.11 -12.28
CA LEU A 18 4.18 -3.51 -11.82
C LEU A 18 4.44 -2.03 -11.51
N LYS A 19 3.67 -1.14 -12.14
CA LYS A 19 3.68 0.30 -11.84
C LYS A 19 2.37 0.65 -11.14
N MET A 20 2.50 1.39 -10.04
CA MET A 20 1.40 1.92 -9.25
C MET A 20 1.50 3.44 -9.29
N GLU A 21 0.40 4.12 -9.58
CA GLU A 21 0.35 5.58 -9.65
C GLU A 21 -0.91 6.09 -8.94
N ILE A 22 -0.72 7.05 -8.02
CA ILE A 22 -1.80 7.78 -7.37
C ILE A 22 -1.49 9.27 -7.41
N LYS A 23 -2.51 10.12 -7.60
CA LYS A 23 -2.32 11.57 -7.47
C LYS A 23 -2.04 11.91 -6.01
N LEU A 24 -1.16 12.88 -5.76
CA LEU A 24 -0.85 13.32 -4.39
C LEU A 24 -2.09 13.84 -3.64
N SER A 25 -3.05 14.46 -4.36
CA SER A 25 -4.34 14.87 -3.79
C SER A 25 -5.18 13.68 -3.32
N ASP A 26 -5.13 12.58 -4.06
CA ASP A 26 -5.95 11.39 -3.84
C ASP A 26 -5.33 10.57 -2.69
N LEU A 27 -4.01 10.53 -2.58
CA LEU A 27 -3.31 9.97 -1.42
C LEU A 27 -3.63 10.75 -0.14
N ALA A 28 -3.61 12.09 -0.19
CA ALA A 28 -4.03 12.93 0.94
C ALA A 28 -5.51 12.76 1.28
N TRP A 29 -6.37 12.55 0.26
CA TRP A 29 -7.78 12.24 0.46
C TRP A 29 -7.97 10.88 1.13
N LEU A 30 -7.22 9.85 0.74
CA LEU A 30 -7.24 8.53 1.40
C LEU A 30 -6.88 8.64 2.89
N PHE A 31 -5.82 9.38 3.22
CA PHE A 31 -5.43 9.62 4.61
C PHE A 31 -6.54 10.29 5.41
N ARG A 32 -7.15 11.35 4.85
CA ARG A 32 -8.26 12.06 5.51
C ARG A 32 -9.43 11.13 5.84
N ASN A 33 -9.74 10.19 4.96
CA ASN A 33 -10.86 9.26 5.11
C ASN A 33 -10.42 7.90 5.66
N SER A 34 -9.23 7.80 6.27
CA SER A 34 -8.85 6.55 6.91
C SER A 34 -9.81 6.29 8.09
N PRO A 35 -10.23 5.03 8.32
CA PRO A 35 -11.22 4.72 9.35
C PRO A 35 -10.81 5.16 10.76
N ASP A 36 -9.51 5.12 11.02
CA ASP A 36 -8.91 5.41 12.33
C ASP A 36 -8.17 6.76 12.35
N ASN A 37 -8.56 7.72 11.49
CA ASN A 37 -8.02 9.08 11.50
C ASN A 37 -8.53 9.86 12.72
N VAL A 38 -8.02 9.51 13.90
CA VAL A 38 -8.27 10.21 15.16
C VAL A 38 -7.05 11.07 15.48
N ALA A 39 -7.25 12.36 15.73
CA ALA A 39 -6.15 13.23 16.13
C ALA A 39 -5.75 12.94 17.60
N ASP A 40 -4.44 12.86 17.83
CA ASP A 40 -3.83 12.55 19.15
C ASP A 40 -3.31 13.83 19.85
N ASP A 41 -3.95 14.98 19.60
CA ASP A 41 -3.57 16.27 20.18
C ASP A 41 -4.47 16.71 21.35
N GLY A 42 -5.51 15.93 21.65
CA GLY A 42 -6.49 16.23 22.70
C GLY A 42 -7.43 17.42 22.40
N GLU A 43 -7.31 18.03 21.23
CA GLU A 43 -8.07 19.22 20.83
C GLU A 43 -8.97 18.97 19.62
N HIS A 44 -8.53 18.11 18.69
CA HIS A 44 -9.21 17.87 17.42
C HIS A 44 -9.71 16.42 17.32
N GLU A 45 -10.75 16.20 16.51
CA GLU A 45 -11.28 14.85 16.27
C GLU A 45 -10.47 14.08 15.22
N PHE A 46 -9.91 14.77 14.23
CA PHE A 46 -9.18 14.15 13.11
C PHE A 46 -8.12 15.12 12.55
N CYS A 47 -7.18 14.58 11.76
CA CYS A 47 -6.14 15.39 11.12
C CYS A 47 -6.23 15.35 9.58
N ARG A 48 -5.59 16.32 8.92
CA ARG A 48 -5.52 16.41 7.46
C ARG A 48 -4.18 16.94 7.01
N VAL A 49 -3.77 16.59 5.79
CA VAL A 49 -2.58 17.17 5.17
C VAL A 49 -2.77 18.67 4.99
N ILE A 50 -1.76 19.45 5.40
CA ILE A 50 -1.76 20.90 5.24
C ILE A 50 -1.80 21.26 3.75
N ARG A 51 -2.58 22.29 3.39
CA ARG A 51 -2.68 22.76 2.00
C ARG A 51 -1.28 23.09 1.46
N GLY A 52 -0.92 22.48 0.33
CA GLY A 52 0.38 22.66 -0.33
C GLY A 52 1.48 21.72 0.16
N LYS A 53 1.22 20.85 1.15
CA LYS A 53 2.18 19.88 1.71
C LYS A 53 1.99 18.44 1.22
N ASN A 54 1.25 18.25 0.13
CA ASN A 54 0.95 16.90 -0.39
C ASN A 54 2.21 16.14 -0.84
N LYS A 55 3.26 16.85 -1.28
CA LYS A 55 4.52 16.22 -1.69
C LYS A 55 5.28 15.69 -0.49
N GLU A 56 5.49 16.52 0.53
CA GLU A 56 6.19 16.12 1.75
C GLU A 56 5.45 15.00 2.48
N PHE A 57 4.11 15.04 2.48
CA PHE A 57 3.29 13.94 2.98
C PHE A 57 3.56 12.63 2.21
N ALA A 58 3.58 12.67 0.89
CA ALA A 58 3.86 11.47 0.08
C ALA A 58 5.29 10.95 0.27
N GLU A 59 6.28 11.83 0.42
CA GLU A 59 7.66 11.46 0.74
C GLU A 59 7.72 10.73 2.10
N ALA A 60 7.06 11.26 3.13
CA ALA A 60 6.99 10.61 4.44
C ALA A 60 6.31 9.22 4.37
N VAL A 61 5.21 9.09 3.60
CA VAL A 61 4.55 7.80 3.36
C VAL A 61 5.52 6.80 2.71
N VAL A 62 6.26 7.23 1.68
CA VAL A 62 7.19 6.35 0.96
C VAL A 62 8.36 5.92 1.86
N GLU A 63 8.92 6.81 2.67
CA GLU A 63 9.97 6.43 3.61
C GLU A 63 9.47 5.38 4.60
N MET A 64 8.28 5.58 5.19
CA MET A 64 7.69 4.57 6.08
C MET A 64 7.41 3.24 5.39
N LEU A 65 6.96 3.26 4.13
CA LEU A 65 6.72 2.04 3.36
C LEU A 65 8.00 1.21 3.13
N ARG A 66 9.15 1.87 3.05
CA ARG A 66 10.46 1.25 2.83
C ARG A 66 11.08 0.67 4.10
N ASP A 67 10.62 1.10 5.27
CA ASP A 67 11.07 0.56 6.54
C ASP A 67 10.69 -0.93 6.72
N GLU A 68 11.40 -1.59 7.61
CA GLU A 68 11.06 -2.92 8.11
C GLU A 68 9.65 -2.92 8.73
N SER A 69 8.91 -4.02 8.51
CA SER A 69 7.60 -4.19 9.10
C SER A 69 7.71 -4.39 10.61
N PRO A 70 6.93 -3.67 11.43
CA PRO A 70 6.94 -3.87 12.88
C PRO A 70 6.32 -5.21 13.29
N LYS A 71 5.63 -5.91 12.38
CA LYS A 71 4.99 -7.21 12.66
C LYS A 71 5.87 -8.40 12.30
N ASN A 72 6.82 -8.23 11.39
CA ASN A 72 7.71 -9.29 10.93
C ASN A 72 9.03 -8.67 10.44
N GLY A 73 10.15 -8.99 11.09
CA GLY A 73 11.43 -8.37 10.74
C GLY A 73 12.03 -8.80 9.39
N ASN A 74 11.35 -9.70 8.69
CA ASN A 74 11.81 -10.24 7.41
C ASN A 74 11.13 -9.60 6.19
N ASP A 75 10.20 -8.65 6.37
CA ASP A 75 9.57 -7.92 5.26
C ASP A 75 9.59 -6.39 5.46
N THR A 76 9.40 -5.68 4.35
CA THR A 76 9.20 -4.22 4.36
C THR A 76 7.72 -3.91 4.58
N ARG A 77 7.38 -2.72 5.07
CA ARG A 77 5.98 -2.35 5.29
C ARG A 77 5.14 -2.45 4.03
N TRP A 78 5.66 -2.05 2.86
CA TRP A 78 4.92 -2.23 1.60
C TRP A 78 4.73 -3.71 1.24
N GLY A 79 5.73 -4.56 1.48
CA GLY A 79 5.61 -6.01 1.29
C GLY A 79 4.52 -6.57 2.19
N HIS A 80 4.54 -6.17 3.45
CA HIS A 80 3.55 -6.55 4.44
C HIS A 80 2.13 -6.10 4.08
N THR A 81 1.95 -4.92 3.47
CA THR A 81 0.63 -4.45 3.03
C THR A 81 0.00 -5.30 1.93
N LEU A 82 0.79 -6.12 1.23
CA LEU A 82 0.30 -7.03 0.19
C LEU A 82 0.04 -8.45 0.71
N GLU A 83 0.38 -8.75 1.96
CA GLU A 83 0.43 -10.13 2.44
C GLU A 83 -0.94 -10.80 2.47
N ASP A 84 -2.00 -10.09 2.86
CA ASP A 84 -3.37 -10.62 2.83
C ASP A 84 -3.76 -11.05 1.41
N ILE A 85 -3.41 -10.23 0.40
CA ILE A 85 -3.66 -10.54 -1.02
C ILE A 85 -2.81 -11.74 -1.46
N PHE A 86 -1.54 -11.80 -1.05
CA PHE A 86 -0.68 -12.94 -1.39
C PHE A 86 -1.17 -14.23 -0.75
N GLN A 87 -1.69 -14.17 0.47
CA GLN A 87 -2.31 -15.31 1.14
C GLN A 87 -3.53 -15.81 0.36
N GLU A 88 -4.47 -14.93 0.03
CA GLU A 88 -5.64 -15.30 -0.77
C GLU A 88 -5.25 -15.92 -2.12
N ILE A 89 -4.24 -15.35 -2.80
CA ILE A 89 -3.75 -15.90 -4.08
C ILE A 89 -3.16 -17.31 -3.89
N ARG A 90 -2.39 -17.56 -2.83
CA ARG A 90 -1.85 -18.89 -2.53
C ARG A 90 -2.95 -19.91 -2.22
N GLU A 91 -4.02 -19.48 -1.58
CA GLU A 91 -5.19 -20.32 -1.27
C GLU A 91 -6.11 -20.54 -2.49
N SER A 92 -6.00 -19.72 -3.53
CA SER A 92 -6.88 -19.74 -4.71
C SER A 92 -6.62 -20.89 -5.71
N ALA A 93 -5.62 -21.74 -5.48
CA ALA A 93 -5.15 -22.76 -6.42
C ALA A 93 -4.80 -22.20 -7.82
N ALA A 94 -4.24 -20.98 -7.84
CA ALA A 94 -3.84 -20.32 -9.08
C ALA A 94 -2.84 -21.13 -9.92
N ASP A 95 -3.06 -21.17 -11.22
CA ASP A 95 -2.28 -21.93 -12.21
C ASP A 95 -0.88 -21.34 -12.49
N PHE A 96 -0.67 -20.06 -12.17
CA PHE A 96 0.62 -19.38 -12.26
C PHE A 96 1.50 -19.58 -11.02
N LEU A 97 1.00 -20.26 -9.98
CA LEU A 97 1.79 -20.65 -8.83
C LEU A 97 2.26 -22.09 -8.96
N LYS A 98 3.52 -22.31 -8.59
CA LYS A 98 4.07 -23.66 -8.44
C LYS A 98 4.25 -23.94 -6.95
N TYR A 99 3.60 -25.00 -6.49
CA TYR A 99 3.67 -25.47 -5.11
C TYR A 99 4.76 -26.53 -5.00
N TYR A 100 5.53 -26.45 -3.93
CA TYR A 100 6.55 -27.43 -3.59
C TYR A 100 6.12 -28.11 -2.30
N ASP A 101 6.23 -29.44 -2.25
CA ASP A 101 6.16 -30.15 -0.98
C ASP A 101 7.48 -29.92 -0.25
N ASP A 102 7.43 -29.61 1.05
CA ASP A 102 8.62 -29.64 1.90
C ASP A 102 9.06 -31.10 2.04
N CYS A 103 9.90 -31.56 1.11
CA CYS A 103 10.67 -32.77 1.30
C CYS A 103 11.80 -32.44 2.29
N PHE A 104 11.67 -32.96 3.52
CA PHE A 104 12.71 -32.95 4.56
C PHE A 104 14.07 -33.46 4.04
#